data_AF-A0A933YX08-F1
#
_entry.id   AF-A0A933YX08-F1
#
_cell.length_a   1.000
_cell.length_b   1.000
_cell.length_c   1.000
_cell.angle_alpha   90.00
_cell.angle_beta   90.00
_cell.angle_gamma   90.00
#
_symmetry.space_group_name_H-M   'P 1'
#
loop_
_entity.id
_entity.type
_entity.pdbx_description
1 polymer ?
#
loop_
_entity_poly.entity_id
_entity_poly.type
_entity_poly.pdbx_seq_one_letter_code
_entity_poly.pdbx_strand_id
1 'polypeptide(L)' 'QKQLSELTGIPQHHISEMENSKRSIGKERAKKLAEALHCDYRQLL' A
#
# COMPACT_ATOMS: atom_id res chain seq x y z
N GLN A 1 4.43 -5.31 -8.58
CA GLN A 1 3.14 -5.08 -7.88
C GLN A 1 2.34 -6.36 -7.58
N LYS A 2 2.51 -7.48 -8.32
CA LYS A 2 1.76 -8.71 -8.06
C LYS A 2 2.03 -9.32 -6.67
N GLN A 3 3.31 -9.49 -6.33
CA GLN A 3 3.73 -9.96 -5.00
C GLN A 3 3.26 -9.05 -3.87
N LEU A 4 3.31 -7.73 -4.07
CA LEU A 4 2.85 -6.77 -3.06
C LEU A 4 1.34 -6.87 -2.83
N SER A 5 0.58 -7.15 -3.90
CA SER A 5 -0.85 -7.38 -3.82
C SER A 5 -1.18 -8.66 -3.03
N GLU A 6 -0.41 -9.72 -3.25
CA GLU A 6 -0.55 -10.99 -2.53
C GLU A 6 -0.16 -10.86 -1.05
N LEU A 7 0.93 -10.14 -0.75
CA LEU A 7 1.42 -9.93 0.63
C LEU A 7 0.51 -9.02 1.46
N THR A 8 0.00 -7.95 0.85
CA THR A 8 -0.82 -6.95 1.56
C THR A 8 -2.32 -7.26 1.51
N GLY A 9 -2.74 -8.19 0.65
CA GLY A 9 -4.15 -8.42 0.30
C GLY A 9 -4.80 -7.24 -0.43
N ILE A 10 -4.02 -6.22 -0.82
CA ILE A 10 -4.53 -5.05 -1.54
C ILE A 10 -4.47 -5.35 -3.02
N PRO A 11 -5.58 -5.26 -3.77
CA PRO A 11 -5.56 -5.47 -5.22
C PRO A 11 -4.53 -4.57 -5.92
N GLN A 12 -3.85 -5.11 -6.93
CA GLN A 12 -2.86 -4.35 -7.72
C GLN A 12 -3.38 -2.99 -8.22
N HIS A 13 -4.64 -2.93 -8.67
CA HIS A 13 -5.25 -1.68 -9.15
C HIS A 13 -5.35 -0.63 -8.03
N HIS A 14 -5.71 -1.03 -6.80
CA HIS A 14 -5.71 -0.12 -5.65
C HIS A 14 -4.30 0.38 -5.33
N ILE A 15 -3.29 -0.48 -5.43
CA ILE A 15 -1.88 -0.08 -5.23
C ILE A 15 -1.50 0.98 -6.28
N SER A 16 -1.82 0.73 -7.55
CA SER A 16 -1.58 1.71 -8.62
C SER A 16 -2.32 3.02 -8.40
N GLU A 17 -3.57 3.00 -7.93
CA GLU A 17 -4.30 4.23 -7.60
C GLU A 17 -3.65 5.01 -6.44
N MET A 18 -3.15 4.29 -5.43
CA MET A 18 -2.43 4.88 -4.29
C MET A 18 -1.08 5.47 -4.73
N GLU A 19 -0.33 4.77 -5.58
CA GLU A 19 0.93 5.26 -6.17
C GLU A 19 0.71 6.51 -7.04
N ASN A 20 -0.42 6.58 -7.77
CA ASN A 20 -0.78 7.73 -8.60
C ASN A 20 -1.51 8.84 -7.83
N SER A 21 -1.56 8.78 -6.48
CA SER A 21 -2.30 9.74 -5.63
C SER A 21 -3.79 9.88 -5.98
N LYS A 22 -4.36 8.94 -6.75
CA LYS A 22 -5.79 8.89 -7.09
C LYS A 22 -6.63 8.38 -5.93
N ARG A 23 -6.00 7.71 -4.96
CA ARG A 23 -6.65 7.16 -3.78
C ARG A 23 -5.82 7.43 -2.53
N SER A 24 -6.49 7.94 -1.50
CA SER A 24 -5.88 8.18 -0.18
C SER A 24 -5.48 6.86 0.49
N ILE A 25 -4.26 6.79 1.02
CA ILE A 25 -3.80 5.64 1.80
C ILE A 25 -4.29 5.82 3.23
N GLY A 26 -5.29 5.02 3.63
CA GLY A 26 -5.74 4.99 5.03
C GLY A 26 -4.68 4.37 5.94
N LYS A 27 -4.64 4.77 7.22
CA LYS A 27 -3.68 4.27 8.23
C LYS A 27 -3.54 2.74 8.27
N GLU A 28 -4.65 2.01 8.12
CA GLU A 28 -4.62 0.54 8.13
C GLU A 28 -3.90 -0.03 6.89
N ARG A 29 -4.16 0.55 5.71
CA ARG A 29 -3.48 0.13 4.47
C ARG A 29 -2.02 0.55 4.46
N ALA A 30 -1.72 1.74 4.99
CA ALA A 30 -0.35 2.21 5.16
C ALA A 30 0.45 1.23 6.02
N LYS A 31 -0.11 0.73 7.13
CA LYS A 31 0.54 -0.28 7.97
C LYS A 31 0.80 -1.59 7.23
N LYS A 32 -0.20 -2.13 6.53
CA LYS A 32 -0.03 -3.37 5.75
C LYS A 32 1.02 -3.24 4.65
N LEU A 33 1.03 -2.11 3.93
CA LEU A 33 2.04 -1.79 2.92
C LEU A 33 3.43 -1.63 3.55
N ALA A 34 3.52 -0.93 4.67
CA ALA A 34 4.75 -0.72 5.41
C ALA A 34 5.36 -2.03 5.92
N GLU A 35 4.55 -2.94 6.45
CA GLU A 35 4.99 -4.28 6.86
C GLU A 35 5.51 -5.09 5.66
N ALA A 36 4.80 -5.04 4.53
CA ALA A 36 5.22 -5.76 3.31
C ALA A 36 6.45 -5.15 2.62
N LEU A 37 6.66 -3.84 2.76
CA LEU A 37 7.78 -3.10 2.19
C LEU A 37 8.94 -2.91 3.17
N HIS A 38 8.80 -3.40 4.41
CA HIS A 38 9.74 -3.17 5.51
C HIS A 38 10.09 -1.68 5.69
N CYS A 39 9.10 -0.79 5.56
CA CYS A 39 9.27 0.66 5.71
C CYS A 39 8.34 1.23 6.79
N ASP A 40 8.49 2.51 7.09
CA ASP A 40 7.61 3.19 8.05
C ASP A 40 6.31 3.61 7.38
N TYR A 41 5.16 3.24 7.96
CA TYR A 41 3.84 3.59 7.42
C TYR A 41 3.59 5.11 7.35
N ARG A 42 4.37 5.90 8.10
CA ARG A 42 4.34 7.36 8.07
C ARG A 42 4.86 7.93 6.75
N GLN A 43 5.67 7.18 6.00
CA GLN A 43 6.13 7.59 4.68
C GLN A 43 5.07 7.41 3.58
N LEU A 44 3.98 6.70 3.90
CA LEU A 44 2.86 6.40 3.00
C LEU A 44 1.61 7.24 3.30
N LEU A 45 1.68 8.13 4.29
CA LEU A 45 0.62 9.07 4.67
C LEU A 45 0.92 10.46 4.12
#